data_AF-A0A3C1PS33-F1
#
_entry.id   AF-A0A3C1PS33-F1
#
_cell.length_a   1.000
_cell.length_b   1.000
_cell.length_c   1.000
_cell.angle_alpha   90.00
_cell.angle_beta   90.00
_cell.angle_gamma   90.00
#
_symmetry.space_group_name_H-M   'P 1'
#
loop_
_entity.id
_entity.type
_entity.pdbx_description
1 polymer ?
#
loop_
_entity_poly.entity_id
_entity_poly.type
_entity_poly.pdbx_seq_one_letter_code
_entity_poly.pdbx_strand_id
1 'polypeptide(L)'
;DGRQATPYLYETDGSTWLADASLGHEVFGPLGLIVKALDFEQMLEVAKCLDGQLTCALHTTDDDIEYGCALMPILTRKAGRVLANAYPTGVEVCDAMVHGGPYPASTNFGATSVGSMAIRRFLRPVCFQDVPVSLLPADIS
;
A
#
# COMPACT_ATOMS: atom_id res chain seq x y z
N ASP A 1 -15.80 21.31 -24.06
CA ASP A 1 -16.00 20.37 -22.92
C ASP A 1 -14.69 19.80 -22.42
N GLY A 2 -14.04 20.45 -21.47
CA GLY A 2 -12.76 20.01 -20.85
C GLY A 2 -12.88 18.80 -19.92
N ARG A 3 -13.74 17.82 -20.26
CA ARG A 3 -13.96 16.57 -19.52
C ARG A 3 -13.35 15.34 -20.22
N GLN A 4 -12.57 15.56 -21.27
CA GLN A 4 -11.87 14.52 -22.00
C GLN A 4 -10.42 14.46 -21.53
N ALA A 5 -9.88 13.25 -21.40
CA ALA A 5 -8.48 12.99 -21.11
C ALA A 5 -7.97 11.90 -22.05
N THR A 6 -6.71 11.97 -22.44
CA THR A 6 -6.01 10.96 -23.22
C THR A 6 -4.86 10.37 -22.40
N PRO A 7 -4.46 9.12 -22.65
CA PRO A 7 -3.33 8.52 -21.95
C PRO A 7 -2.00 9.23 -22.23
N TYR A 8 -1.14 9.33 -21.22
CA TYR A 8 0.25 9.79 -21.34
C TYR A 8 1.20 8.81 -20.67
N LEU A 9 2.39 8.64 -21.26
CA LEU A 9 3.48 7.85 -20.69
C LEU A 9 4.74 8.69 -20.70
N TYR A 10 5.38 8.79 -19.53
CA TYR A 10 6.67 9.45 -19.35
C TYR A 10 7.74 8.43 -18.94
N GLU A 11 9.00 8.76 -19.18
CA GLU A 11 10.16 7.99 -18.76
C GLU A 11 11.17 8.94 -18.08
N THR A 12 11.83 8.45 -17.04
CA THR A 12 12.98 9.10 -16.41
C THR A 12 13.97 8.05 -15.91
N ASP A 13 15.18 8.47 -15.54
CA ASP A 13 16.18 7.59 -14.92
C ASP A 13 16.10 7.64 -13.38
N GLY A 14 16.66 6.61 -12.72
CA GLY A 14 16.65 6.50 -11.27
C GLY A 14 17.36 7.66 -10.55
N SER A 15 18.41 8.23 -11.13
CA SER A 15 19.13 9.35 -10.53
C SER A 15 18.29 10.63 -10.54
N THR A 16 17.57 10.88 -11.64
CA THR A 16 16.63 11.99 -11.75
C THR A 16 15.46 11.83 -10.79
N TRP A 17 14.88 10.62 -10.68
CA TRP A 17 13.85 10.31 -9.68
C TRP A 17 14.31 10.58 -8.24
N LEU A 18 15.52 10.13 -7.89
CA LEU A 18 16.07 10.31 -6.53
C LEU A 18 16.40 11.78 -6.21
N ALA A 19 16.64 12.61 -7.23
CA ALA A 19 16.94 14.03 -7.07
C ALA A 19 15.69 14.93 -6.96
N ASP A 20 14.52 14.48 -7.45
CA ASP A 20 13.30 15.27 -7.50
C ASP A 20 12.08 14.47 -6.99
N ALA A 21 11.75 14.67 -5.71
CA ALA A 21 10.61 14.03 -5.07
C ALA A 21 9.26 14.37 -5.71
N SER A 22 9.17 15.50 -6.45
CA SER A 22 7.90 15.90 -7.09
C SER A 22 7.48 14.94 -8.21
N LEU A 23 8.42 14.19 -8.79
CA LEU A 23 8.15 13.15 -9.79
C LEU A 23 7.32 11.98 -9.24
N GLY A 24 7.32 11.80 -7.91
CA GLY A 24 6.53 10.77 -7.23
C GLY A 24 5.12 11.21 -6.80
N HIS A 25 4.74 12.47 -7.04
CA HIS A 25 3.39 12.93 -6.72
C HIS A 25 2.36 12.31 -7.65
N GLU A 26 1.23 11.89 -7.08
CA GLU A 26 0.13 11.32 -7.84
C GLU A 26 -0.45 12.34 -8.83
N VAL A 27 -0.63 11.90 -10.08
CA VAL A 27 -1.46 12.59 -11.08
C VAL A 27 -2.73 11.79 -11.25
N PHE A 28 -3.86 12.33 -10.77
CA PHE A 28 -5.16 11.66 -10.90
C PHE A 28 -5.67 11.73 -12.35
N GLY A 29 -5.33 10.70 -13.14
CA GLY A 29 -5.67 10.61 -14.55
C GLY A 29 -4.92 9.48 -15.26
N PRO A 30 -5.10 9.34 -16.58
CA PRO A 30 -4.48 8.26 -17.35
C PRO A 30 -3.01 8.57 -17.66
N LEU A 31 -2.15 8.69 -16.65
CA LEU A 31 -0.73 8.96 -16.80
C LEU A 31 0.10 7.85 -16.13
N GLY A 32 1.12 7.35 -16.83
CA GLY A 32 2.14 6.47 -16.27
C GLY A 32 3.53 7.10 -16.33
N LEU A 33 4.40 6.74 -15.38
CA LEU A 33 5.82 7.08 -15.38
C LEU A 33 6.65 5.80 -15.24
N ILE A 34 7.61 5.62 -16.14
CA ILE A 34 8.63 4.57 -16.06
C ILE A 34 9.89 5.18 -15.46
N VAL A 35 10.38 4.62 -14.37
CA VAL A 35 11.67 4.97 -13.78
C VAL A 35 12.67 3.86 -14.07
N LYS A 36 13.69 4.15 -14.87
CA LYS A 36 14.73 3.18 -15.23
C LYS A 36 15.88 3.28 -14.24
N ALA A 37 15.95 2.31 -13.33
CA ALA A 37 17.12 2.13 -12.48
C ALA A 37 18.31 1.64 -13.32
N LEU A 38 19.50 2.14 -12.99
CA LEU A 38 20.77 1.74 -13.59
C LEU A 38 21.06 0.25 -13.34
N ASP A 39 20.80 -0.20 -12.12
CA ASP A 39 21.01 -1.55 -11.64
C ASP A 39 20.05 -1.87 -10.48
N PHE A 40 20.21 -3.06 -9.90
CA PHE A 40 19.37 -3.50 -8.79
C PHE A 40 19.59 -2.70 -7.50
N GLU A 41 20.82 -2.24 -7.23
CA GLU A 41 21.10 -1.41 -6.05
C GLU A 41 20.35 -0.08 -6.14
N GLN A 42 20.37 0.58 -7.30
CA GLN A 42 19.57 1.78 -7.51
C GLN A 42 18.07 1.50 -7.45
N MET A 43 17.60 0.33 -7.89
CA MET A 43 16.19 -0.08 -7.72
C MET A 43 15.82 -0.16 -6.22
N LEU A 44 16.70 -0.69 -5.38
CA LEU A 44 16.49 -0.71 -3.93
C LEU A 44 16.45 0.70 -3.34
N GLU A 45 17.28 1.63 -3.81
CA GLU A 45 17.24 3.05 -3.41
C GLU A 45 15.91 3.70 -3.79
N VAL A 46 15.47 3.53 -5.05
CA VAL A 46 14.17 4.00 -5.55
C VAL A 46 13.03 3.46 -4.68
N ALA A 47 13.02 2.17 -4.38
CA ALA A 47 11.98 1.55 -3.54
C ALA A 47 11.97 2.10 -2.10
N LYS A 48 13.15 2.38 -1.52
CA LYS A 48 13.28 2.99 -0.18
C LYS A 48 12.77 4.42 -0.14
N CYS A 49 12.84 5.16 -1.24
CA CYS A 49 12.39 6.54 -1.36
C CYS A 49 10.87 6.70 -1.57
N LEU A 50 10.15 5.61 -1.88
CA LEU A 50 8.68 5.68 -2.00
C LEU A 50 8.04 6.19 -0.71
N ASP A 51 7.04 7.07 -0.81
CA ASP A 51 6.16 7.36 0.32
C ASP A 51 5.21 6.18 0.59
N GLY A 52 4.40 6.27 1.66
CA GLY A 52 3.37 5.27 1.95
C GLY A 52 2.36 5.11 0.79
N GLN A 53 2.16 3.86 0.36
CA GLN A 53 1.31 3.47 -0.77
C GLN A 53 0.12 2.62 -0.32
N LEU A 54 -0.97 2.63 -1.10
CA LEU A 54 -2.03 1.61 -0.93
C LEU A 54 -1.49 0.23 -1.34
N THR A 55 -0.72 0.21 -2.43
CA THR A 55 -0.22 -1.03 -3.02
C THR A 55 1.21 -0.91 -3.53
N CYS A 56 1.98 -1.99 -3.45
CA CYS A 56 3.17 -2.21 -4.25
C CYS A 56 3.02 -3.52 -5.02
N ALA A 57 3.28 -3.50 -6.34
CA ALA A 57 3.24 -4.69 -7.18
C ALA A 57 4.67 -5.10 -7.57
N LEU A 58 4.97 -6.39 -7.48
CA LEU A 58 6.22 -6.98 -7.93
C LEU A 58 5.93 -7.92 -9.11
N HIS A 59 6.50 -7.63 -10.28
CA HIS A 59 6.51 -8.56 -11.40
C HIS A 59 7.84 -9.32 -11.38
N THR A 60 7.80 -10.65 -11.29
CA THR A 60 8.95 -11.50 -10.97
C THR A 60 8.76 -12.90 -11.54
N THR A 61 9.87 -13.54 -11.90
CA THR A 61 9.94 -14.96 -12.23
C THR A 61 10.73 -15.74 -11.17
N ASP A 62 10.85 -17.06 -11.32
CA ASP A 62 11.65 -17.91 -10.41
C ASP A 62 13.15 -17.54 -10.44
N ASP A 63 13.63 -17.01 -11.57
CA ASP A 63 15.03 -16.56 -11.72
C ASP A 63 15.31 -15.24 -10.95
N ASP A 64 14.26 -14.53 -10.52
CA ASP A 64 14.36 -13.22 -9.87
C ASP A 64 14.16 -13.30 -8.33
N ILE A 65 14.03 -14.49 -7.76
CA ILE A 65 13.62 -14.68 -6.37
C ILE A 65 14.57 -14.00 -5.37
N GLU A 66 15.87 -13.98 -5.64
CA GLU A 66 16.84 -13.28 -4.79
C GLU A 66 16.57 -11.76 -4.73
N TYR A 67 16.23 -11.15 -5.87
CA TYR A 67 15.83 -9.75 -5.96
C TYR A 67 14.50 -9.50 -5.25
N GLY A 68 13.53 -10.40 -5.43
CA GLY A 68 12.25 -10.35 -4.73
C GLY A 68 12.40 -10.41 -3.20
N CYS A 69 13.27 -11.28 -2.70
CA CYS A 69 13.60 -11.37 -1.28
C CYS A 69 14.21 -10.09 -0.71
N ALA A 70 15.05 -9.40 -1.49
CA ALA A 70 15.64 -8.12 -1.08
C ALA A 70 14.63 -6.96 -1.09
N LEU A 71 13.66 -6.96 -2.02
CA LEU A 71 12.63 -5.93 -2.11
C LEU A 71 11.50 -6.11 -1.08
N MET A 72 11.12 -7.34 -0.75
CA MET A 72 9.92 -7.61 0.07
C MET A 72 9.91 -6.89 1.43
N PRO A 73 11.02 -6.84 2.22
CA PRO A 73 11.05 -6.08 3.48
C PRO A 73 10.87 -4.57 3.29
N ILE A 74 11.24 -4.03 2.12
CA ILE A 74 11.03 -2.61 1.79
C ILE A 74 9.56 -2.40 1.43
N LEU A 75 9.04 -3.17 0.47
CA LEU A 75 7.67 -3.02 -0.04
C LEU A 75 6.61 -3.20 1.07
N THR A 76 6.81 -4.17 1.97
CA THR A 76 5.91 -4.39 3.12
C THR A 76 5.90 -3.26 4.13
N ARG A 77 6.94 -2.42 4.17
CA ARG A 77 6.96 -1.18 4.97
C ARG A 77 6.36 0.01 4.22
N LYS A 78 6.21 -0.07 2.90
CA LYS A 78 5.67 0.99 2.05
C LYS A 78 4.17 0.84 1.78
N ALA A 79 3.66 -0.38 1.66
CA ALA A 79 2.27 -0.61 1.24
C ALA A 79 1.45 -1.44 2.24
N GLY A 80 0.14 -1.18 2.29
CA GLY A 80 -0.79 -2.05 3.02
C GLY A 80 -1.07 -3.36 2.29
N ARG A 81 -1.00 -3.38 0.96
CA ARG A 81 -1.15 -4.59 0.15
C ARG A 81 0.00 -4.74 -0.85
N VAL A 82 0.76 -5.81 -0.70
CA VAL A 82 1.78 -6.21 -1.69
C VAL A 82 1.21 -7.34 -2.54
N LEU A 83 1.41 -7.27 -3.85
CA LEU A 83 0.94 -8.25 -4.82
C LEU A 83 2.07 -8.66 -5.77
N ALA A 84 2.00 -9.86 -6.32
CA ALA A 84 2.97 -10.36 -7.29
C ALA A 84 2.28 -10.76 -8.60
N ASN A 85 2.92 -10.47 -9.73
CA ASN A 85 2.49 -10.88 -11.07
C ASN A 85 1.04 -10.50 -11.43
N ALA A 86 0.58 -9.35 -10.93
CA ALA A 86 -0.76 -8.80 -11.16
C ALA A 86 -0.75 -7.28 -11.03
N TYR A 87 -1.79 -6.63 -11.58
CA TYR A 87 -1.98 -5.19 -11.47
C TYR A 87 -2.83 -4.82 -10.24
N PRO A 88 -2.58 -3.65 -9.61
CA PRO A 88 -3.17 -3.32 -8.31
C PRO A 88 -4.62 -2.84 -8.34
N THR A 89 -5.21 -2.65 -9.53
CA THR A 89 -6.50 -2.00 -9.74
C THR A 89 -7.67 -2.76 -9.10
N GLY A 90 -7.63 -4.09 -9.08
CA GLY A 90 -8.62 -4.91 -8.41
C GLY A 90 -8.48 -4.83 -6.88
N VAL A 91 -9.61 -4.62 -6.19
CA VAL A 91 -9.73 -4.65 -4.73
C VAL A 91 -10.84 -5.61 -4.34
N GLU A 92 -10.46 -6.80 -3.89
CA GLU A 92 -11.40 -7.82 -3.42
C GLU A 92 -12.01 -7.47 -2.05
N VAL A 93 -13.31 -7.72 -1.89
CA VAL A 93 -13.99 -7.58 -0.59
C VAL A 93 -13.95 -8.92 0.14
N CYS A 94 -12.83 -9.18 0.82
CA CYS A 94 -12.60 -10.43 1.57
C CYS A 94 -12.02 -10.17 2.97
N ASP A 95 -11.95 -11.21 3.80
CA ASP A 95 -11.48 -11.11 5.18
C ASP A 95 -10.01 -10.70 5.30
N ALA A 96 -9.17 -11.11 4.34
CA ALA A 96 -7.74 -10.83 4.31
C ALA A 96 -7.36 -9.46 3.71
N MET A 97 -8.34 -8.69 3.22
CA MET A 97 -8.06 -7.43 2.51
C MET A 97 -7.48 -6.36 3.42
N VAL A 98 -6.42 -5.70 2.94
CA VAL A 98 -5.86 -4.48 3.50
C VAL A 98 -5.90 -3.38 2.44
N HIS A 99 -6.95 -2.57 2.48
CA HIS A 99 -7.09 -1.36 1.67
C HIS A 99 -6.76 -0.14 2.53
N GLY A 100 -5.51 0.28 2.45
CA GLY A 100 -4.88 1.28 3.30
C GLY A 100 -3.36 1.14 3.21
N GLY A 101 -2.63 1.80 4.09
CA GLY A 101 -1.17 1.75 4.12
C GLY A 101 -0.60 2.86 4.99
N PRO A 102 0.73 2.96 5.12
CA PRO A 102 1.39 4.10 5.75
C PRO A 102 0.97 5.42 5.09
N TYR A 103 1.03 6.52 5.85
CA TYR A 103 0.82 7.85 5.28
C TYR A 103 1.79 8.11 4.11
N PRO A 104 1.34 8.74 3.00
CA PRO A 104 0.06 9.41 2.78
C PRO A 104 -1.10 8.52 2.29
N ALA A 105 -0.88 7.23 1.99
CA ALA A 105 -1.95 6.35 1.52
C ALA A 105 -3.14 6.23 2.48
N SER A 106 -2.88 6.35 3.79
CA SER A 106 -3.94 6.46 4.78
C SER A 106 -3.49 7.28 5.99
N THR A 107 -4.47 7.87 6.68
CA THR A 107 -4.31 8.38 8.05
C THR A 107 -4.65 7.31 9.10
N ASN A 108 -4.98 6.08 8.68
CA ASN A 108 -5.26 4.97 9.58
C ASN A 108 -3.95 4.27 9.99
N PHE A 109 -3.66 4.27 11.30
CA PHE A 109 -2.51 3.56 11.87
C PHE A 109 -2.82 2.07 12.10
N GLY A 110 -2.85 1.27 11.02
CA GLY A 110 -2.95 -0.20 11.10
C GLY A 110 -4.35 -0.81 10.85
N ALA A 111 -5.32 -0.02 10.41
CA ALA A 111 -6.65 -0.51 10.00
C ALA A 111 -6.79 -0.59 8.47
N THR A 112 -7.81 -1.32 8.01
CA THR A 112 -8.25 -1.38 6.60
C THR A 112 -9.60 -0.68 6.44
N SER A 113 -9.86 -0.08 5.27
CA SER A 113 -11.17 0.49 4.93
C SER A 113 -12.09 -0.47 4.15
N VAL A 114 -11.55 -1.58 3.63
CA VAL A 114 -12.26 -2.63 2.88
C VAL A 114 -11.99 -4.00 3.51
N GLY A 115 -12.95 -4.91 3.43
CA GLY A 115 -12.88 -6.23 4.06
C GLY A 115 -13.47 -6.25 5.47
N SER A 116 -13.69 -7.45 6.03
CA SER A 116 -14.39 -7.61 7.31
C SER A 116 -13.66 -6.93 8.48
N MET A 117 -12.33 -6.90 8.45
CA MET A 117 -11.49 -6.22 9.44
C MET A 117 -11.75 -4.71 9.53
N ALA A 118 -12.39 -4.10 8.52
CA ALA A 118 -12.74 -2.69 8.52
C ALA A 118 -13.73 -2.30 9.63
N ILE A 119 -14.49 -3.26 10.17
CA ILE A 119 -15.40 -3.03 11.32
C ILE A 119 -14.65 -2.55 12.57
N ARG A 120 -13.38 -2.95 12.74
CA ARG A 120 -12.58 -2.62 13.93
C ARG A 120 -12.32 -1.12 14.09
N ARG A 121 -12.48 -0.32 13.02
CA ARG A 121 -12.39 1.15 13.06
C ARG A 121 -13.49 1.80 13.89
N PHE A 122 -14.61 1.10 14.10
CA PHE A 122 -15.79 1.61 14.80
C PHE A 122 -16.00 0.95 16.16
N LEU A 123 -15.02 0.15 16.62
CA LEU A 123 -15.06 -0.55 17.90
C LEU A 123 -13.97 0.01 18.82
N ARG A 124 -14.21 -0.05 20.13
CA ARG A 124 -13.17 0.16 21.16
C ARG A 124 -13.30 -0.95 22.22
N PRO A 125 -12.18 -1.54 22.69
CA PRO A 125 -12.24 -2.50 23.78
C PRO A 125 -12.60 -1.80 25.10
N VAL A 126 -13.27 -2.52 26.00
CA VAL A 126 -13.55 -2.13 27.39
C VAL A 126 -13.21 -3.32 28.28
N CYS A 127 -12.49 -3.08 29.38
CA CYS A 127 -12.18 -4.10 30.38
C CYS A 127 -13.12 -3.95 31.58
N PHE A 128 -13.66 -5.08 32.05
CA PHE A 128 -14.49 -5.14 33.26
C PHE A 128 -13.73 -5.95 34.31
N GLN A 129 -13.49 -5.36 35.49
CA GLN A 129 -12.80 -6.02 36.60
C GLN A 129 -13.67 -5.95 37.85
N ASP A 130 -13.86 -7.10 38.52
CA ASP A 130 -14.66 -7.24 39.75
C ASP A 130 -16.11 -6.72 39.64
N VAL A 131 -16.68 -6.70 38.43
CA VAL A 131 -18.07 -6.26 38.17
C VAL A 131 -19.04 -7.41 38.45
N PRO A 132 -20.13 -7.20 39.22
CA PRO A 132 -21.18 -8.20 39.42
C PRO A 132 -21.75 -8.70 38.09
N VAL A 133 -21.96 -10.02 37.95
CA VAL A 133 -22.45 -10.66 36.71
C VAL A 133 -23.76 -10.04 36.20
N SER A 134 -24.66 -9.65 37.11
CA SER A 134 -25.93 -9.00 36.75
C SER A 134 -25.80 -7.61 36.10
N LEU A 135 -24.60 -7.02 36.13
CA LEU A 135 -24.28 -5.74 35.50
C LEU A 135 -23.44 -5.91 34.22
N LEU A 136 -23.03 -7.13 33.88
CA LEU A 136 -22.28 -7.39 32.65
C LEU A 136 -23.21 -7.28 31.42
N PRO A 137 -22.70 -6.79 30.28
CA PRO A 137 -23.38 -6.89 29.00
C PRO A 137 -23.74 -8.35 28.66
N ALA A 138 -24.88 -8.56 28.00
CA ALA A 138 -25.42 -9.90 27.70
C ALA A 138 -24.49 -10.75 26.81
N ASP A 139 -23.65 -10.10 26.01
CA ASP A 139 -22.66 -10.69 25.13
C ASP A 139 -21.44 -11.28 25.88
N ILE A 140 -21.27 -10.97 27.17
CA ILE A 140 -20.19 -11.48 28.02
C ILE A 140 -20.66 -11.95 29.41
N SER A 141 -21.98 -12.02 29.63
CA SER A 141 -22.62 -12.51 30.87
C SER A 141 -22.81 -14.02 30.88
#